data_AF-A0A367ZSF2-F1
#
_entry.id   AF-A0A367ZSF2-F1
#
_cell.length_a   1.000
_cell.length_b   1.000
_cell.length_c   1.000
_cell.angle_alpha   90.00
_cell.angle_beta   90.00
_cell.angle_gamma   90.00
#
_symmetry.space_group_name_H-M   'P 1'
#
loop_
_entity.id
_entity.type
_entity.pdbx_description
1 polymer ?
#
loop_
_entity_poly.entity_id
_entity_poly.type
_entity_poly.pdbx_seq_one_letter_code
_entity_poly.pdbx_strand_id
1 'polypeptide(L)'
;MEEGEGGPAISHGLIVLLEQLGLRELAANLLWIQMDADSHRGLWHRVEFALELIPAIDPHFVEAYLLLAYLYDEKGDYDRSLQVLRAGMRNNPWRSELPIQIGVQCLNFRQRHGPVRRLPEALEAFTTACRLSDAPGYAFRLRAITLVAMGRRAEAIAWLEAVARDPARSPVDRQQDERLLERFRAGEEW
;
A
#
# COMPACT_ATOMS: atom_id res chain seq x y z
N MET A 1 2.79 -1.82 -31.32
CA MET A 1 1.72 -2.79 -31.05
C MET A 1 1.61 -2.84 -29.55
N GLU A 2 0.69 -2.07 -29.00
CA GLU A 2 0.33 -2.14 -27.58
C GLU A 2 -0.49 -3.42 -27.41
N GLU A 3 0.13 -4.45 -26.83
CA GLU A 3 -0.63 -5.53 -26.23
C GLU A 3 -1.38 -4.92 -25.05
N GLY A 4 -2.70 -4.74 -25.21
CA GLY A 4 -3.57 -4.54 -24.07
C GLY A 4 -3.44 -5.77 -23.18
N GLU A 5 -2.68 -5.63 -22.10
CA GLU A 5 -2.54 -6.61 -21.03
C GLU A 5 -3.94 -6.90 -20.46
N GLY A 6 -4.56 -7.93 -21.01
CA GLY A 6 -5.87 -8.39 -20.60
C GLY A 6 -5.77 -8.95 -19.20
N GLY A 7 -6.26 -8.18 -18.22
CA GLY A 7 -6.67 -8.76 -16.94
C GLY A 7 -7.59 -9.97 -17.18
N PRO A 8 -7.88 -10.77 -16.14
CA PRO A 8 -8.65 -12.00 -16.28
C PRO A 8 -9.89 -11.74 -17.13
N ALA A 9 -10.08 -12.56 -18.15
CA ALA A 9 -11.20 -12.45 -19.09
C ALA A 9 -12.51 -12.79 -18.38
N ILE A 10 -13.00 -11.86 -17.58
CA ILE A 10 -14.27 -11.97 -16.88
C ILE A 10 -15.32 -11.46 -17.83
N SER A 11 -16.34 -12.27 -18.06
CA SER A 11 -17.51 -11.82 -18.80
C SER A 11 -18.08 -10.57 -18.13
N HIS A 12 -18.19 -9.47 -18.88
CA HIS A 12 -18.88 -8.28 -18.40
C HIS A 12 -20.30 -8.60 -17.90
N GLY A 13 -20.96 -9.58 -18.53
CA GLY A 13 -22.27 -10.06 -18.10
C GLY A 13 -22.26 -10.72 -16.71
N LEU A 14 -21.17 -11.39 -16.33
CA LEU A 14 -21.02 -11.94 -14.97
C LEU A 14 -20.93 -10.81 -13.94
N ILE A 15 -20.12 -9.77 -14.21
CA ILE A 15 -19.98 -8.62 -13.30
C ILE A 15 -21.32 -7.91 -13.13
N VAL A 16 -22.02 -7.64 -14.25
CA VAL A 16 -23.34 -6.98 -14.23
C VAL A 16 -24.36 -7.82 -13.44
N LEU A 17 -24.37 -9.14 -13.61
CA LEU A 17 -25.29 -10.00 -12.88
C LEU A 17 -25.00 -10.00 -11.37
N LEU A 18 -23.72 -10.11 -10.98
CA LEU A 18 -23.31 -10.05 -9.58
C LEU A 18 -23.66 -8.69 -8.95
N GLU A 19 -23.49 -7.59 -9.69
CA GLU A 19 -23.90 -6.25 -9.25
C GLU A 19 -25.42 -6.19 -9.03
N GLN A 20 -26.22 -6.58 -10.02
CA GLN A 20 -27.69 -6.51 -9.95
C GLN A 20 -28.28 -7.34 -8.80
N LEU A 21 -27.62 -8.45 -8.45
CA LEU A 21 -28.03 -9.30 -7.34
C LEU A 21 -27.43 -8.89 -6.00
N GLY A 22 -26.54 -7.89 -5.95
CA GLY A 22 -25.83 -7.47 -4.74
C GLY A 22 -24.84 -8.52 -4.22
N LEU A 23 -24.28 -9.35 -5.10
CA LEU A 23 -23.44 -10.51 -4.77
C LEU A 23 -21.94 -10.30 -5.01
N ARG A 24 -21.50 -9.08 -5.38
CA ARG A 24 -20.08 -8.81 -5.70
C ARG A 24 -19.16 -9.07 -4.50
N GLU A 25 -19.49 -8.48 -3.35
CA GLU A 25 -18.75 -8.66 -2.11
C GLU A 25 -18.70 -10.14 -1.70
N LEU A 26 -19.85 -10.83 -1.73
CA LEU A 26 -19.91 -12.26 -1.41
C LEU A 26 -19.03 -13.09 -2.35
N ALA A 27 -19.13 -12.86 -3.66
CA ALA A 27 -18.34 -13.57 -4.66
C ALA A 27 -16.83 -13.35 -4.47
N ALA A 28 -16.42 -12.10 -4.22
CA ALA A 28 -15.03 -11.75 -3.92
C ALA A 28 -14.52 -12.44 -2.65
N ASN A 29 -15.31 -12.45 -1.57
CA ASN A 29 -14.95 -13.11 -0.32
C ASN A 29 -14.83 -14.64 -0.47
N LEU A 30 -15.74 -15.28 -1.21
CA LEU A 30 -15.65 -16.72 -1.49
C LEU A 30 -14.39 -17.07 -2.30
N LEU A 31 -14.06 -16.24 -3.29
CA LEU A 31 -12.82 -16.39 -4.05
C LEU A 31 -11.57 -16.16 -3.20
N TRP A 32 -11.59 -15.19 -2.28
CA TRP A 32 -10.51 -14.95 -1.33
C TRP A 32 -10.24 -16.17 -0.45
N ILE A 33 -11.30 -16.78 0.11
CA ILE A 33 -11.18 -17.99 0.93
C ILE A 33 -10.62 -19.16 0.11
N GLN A 34 -11.11 -19.35 -1.11
CA GLN A 34 -10.59 -20.41 -1.99
C GLN A 34 -9.14 -20.16 -2.40
N MET A 35 -8.77 -18.91 -2.68
CA MET A 35 -7.41 -18.48 -3.00
C MET A 35 -6.45 -18.79 -1.86
N ASP A 36 -6.83 -18.47 -0.62
CA ASP A 36 -6.04 -18.78 0.57
C ASP A 36 -5.80 -20.29 0.72
N ALA A 37 -6.86 -21.10 0.56
CA ALA A 37 -6.74 -22.56 0.57
C ALA A 37 -5.83 -23.10 -0.55
N ASP A 38 -5.89 -22.51 -1.75
CA ASP A 38 -5.03 -22.88 -2.88
C ASP A 38 -3.55 -22.50 -2.63
N SER A 39 -3.29 -21.40 -1.90
CA SER A 39 -1.95 -20.97 -1.50
C SER A 39 -1.27 -22.01 -0.60
N HIS A 40 -1.99 -22.55 0.38
CA HIS A 40 -1.50 -23.62 1.27
C HIS A 40 -1.23 -24.94 0.54
N ARG A 41 -1.80 -25.11 -0.65
CA ARG A 41 -1.59 -26.28 -1.52
C ARG A 41 -0.51 -26.04 -2.58
N GLY A 42 0.11 -24.86 -2.60
CA GLY A 42 1.12 -24.48 -3.58
C GLY A 42 0.56 -24.28 -5.00
N LEU A 43 -0.76 -24.11 -5.15
CA LEU A 43 -1.42 -23.91 -6.45
C LEU A 43 -1.31 -22.44 -6.90
N TRP A 44 -0.09 -21.93 -7.02
CA TRP A 44 0.19 -20.50 -7.24
C TRP A 44 -0.43 -19.91 -8.52
N HIS A 45 -0.58 -20.71 -9.58
CA HIS A 45 -1.30 -20.27 -10.78
C HIS A 45 -2.77 -19.92 -10.50
N ARG A 46 -3.43 -20.62 -9.57
CA ARG A 46 -4.80 -20.29 -9.15
C ARG A 46 -4.83 -19.08 -8.23
N VAL A 47 -3.82 -18.94 -7.38
CA VAL A 47 -3.67 -17.79 -6.48
C VAL A 47 -3.56 -16.51 -7.28
N GLU A 48 -2.66 -16.48 -8.26
CA GLU A 48 -2.46 -15.33 -9.14
C GLU A 48 -3.73 -14.99 -9.91
N PHE A 49 -4.36 -15.99 -10.53
CA PHE A 49 -5.62 -15.79 -11.23
C PHE A 49 -6.72 -15.23 -10.33
N ALA A 50 -6.88 -15.77 -9.12
CA ALA A 50 -7.88 -15.31 -8.17
C ALA A 50 -7.60 -13.88 -7.69
N LEU A 51 -6.33 -13.52 -7.45
CA LEU A 51 -5.94 -12.19 -7.01
C LEU A 51 -6.14 -11.11 -8.07
N GLU A 52 -6.09 -11.45 -9.35
CA GLU A 52 -6.49 -10.53 -10.42
C GLU A 52 -8.02 -10.46 -10.58
N LEU A 53 -8.72 -11.56 -10.32
CA LEU A 53 -10.17 -11.69 -10.47
C LEU A 53 -10.94 -10.95 -9.37
N ILE A 54 -10.50 -11.07 -8.12
CA ILE A 54 -11.14 -10.46 -6.95
C ILE A 54 -11.34 -8.93 -7.11
N PRO A 55 -10.32 -8.11 -7.42
CA PRO A 55 -10.50 -6.66 -7.55
C PRO A 55 -11.31 -6.25 -8.79
N ALA A 56 -11.43 -7.14 -9.79
CA ALA A 56 -12.32 -6.91 -10.93
C ALA A 56 -13.79 -7.21 -10.57
N ILE A 57 -14.03 -8.20 -9.71
CA ILE A 57 -15.36 -8.49 -9.16
C ILE A 57 -15.73 -7.45 -8.11
N ASP A 58 -14.87 -7.14 -7.16
CA ASP A 58 -15.07 -6.14 -6.12
C ASP A 58 -13.88 -5.16 -6.06
N PRO A 59 -13.98 -4.00 -6.71
CA PRO A 59 -12.95 -2.98 -6.70
C PRO A 59 -12.66 -2.40 -5.32
N HIS A 60 -13.51 -2.65 -4.32
CA HIS A 60 -13.32 -2.18 -2.95
C HIS A 60 -12.58 -3.19 -2.05
N PHE A 61 -12.21 -4.36 -2.59
CA PHE A 61 -11.48 -5.39 -1.87
C PHE A 61 -9.98 -5.05 -1.76
N VAL A 62 -9.63 -4.24 -0.76
CA VAL A 62 -8.29 -3.65 -0.58
C VAL A 62 -7.20 -4.72 -0.50
N GLU A 63 -7.46 -5.78 0.26
CA GLU A 63 -6.50 -6.83 0.60
C GLU A 63 -6.01 -7.58 -0.66
N ALA A 64 -6.84 -7.67 -1.70
CA ALA A 64 -6.47 -8.28 -2.97
C ALA A 64 -5.47 -7.41 -3.74
N TYR A 65 -5.64 -6.08 -3.75
CA TYR A 65 -4.65 -5.18 -4.33
C TYR A 65 -3.32 -5.25 -3.60
N LEU A 66 -3.35 -5.30 -2.26
CA LEU A 66 -2.15 -5.37 -1.43
C LEU A 66 -1.37 -6.66 -1.68
N LEU A 67 -2.05 -7.81 -1.67
CA LEU A 67 -1.42 -9.10 -1.88
C LEU A 67 -0.95 -9.29 -3.32
N LEU A 68 -1.73 -8.87 -4.32
CA LEU A 68 -1.32 -8.93 -5.72
C LEU A 68 -0.08 -8.06 -5.98
N ALA A 69 -0.05 -6.84 -5.43
CA ALA A 69 1.11 -5.97 -5.52
C ALA A 69 2.35 -6.61 -4.87
N TYR A 70 2.20 -7.16 -3.66
CA TYR A 70 3.27 -7.90 -3.00
C TYR A 70 3.83 -9.04 -3.88
N LEU A 71 2.97 -9.84 -4.51
CA LEU A 71 3.42 -10.92 -5.41
C LEU A 71 4.18 -10.40 -6.64
N TYR A 72 3.77 -9.26 -7.20
CA TYR A 72 4.51 -8.60 -8.29
C TYR A 72 5.86 -8.06 -7.80
N ASP A 73 5.92 -7.45 -6.62
CA ASP A 73 7.15 -6.95 -6.00
C ASP A 73 8.16 -8.07 -5.74
N GLU A 74 7.72 -9.20 -5.18
CA GLU A 74 8.56 -10.38 -4.92
C GLU A 74 9.13 -11.00 -6.21
N LYS A 75 8.40 -10.90 -7.32
CA LYS A 75 8.87 -11.32 -8.65
C LYS A 75 9.81 -10.31 -9.31
N GLY A 76 10.04 -9.15 -8.69
CA GLY A 76 10.83 -8.05 -9.24
C GLY A 76 10.09 -7.19 -10.27
N ASP A 77 8.78 -7.34 -10.39
CA ASP A 77 7.92 -6.55 -11.28
C ASP A 77 7.37 -5.31 -10.56
N TYR A 78 8.30 -4.43 -10.18
CA TYR A 78 8.02 -3.23 -9.38
C TYR A 78 7.00 -2.30 -10.03
N ASP A 79 7.03 -2.17 -11.35
CA ASP A 79 6.13 -1.27 -12.06
C ASP A 79 4.70 -1.80 -12.09
N ARG A 80 4.48 -3.10 -12.33
CA ARG A 80 3.14 -3.68 -12.22
C ARG A 80 2.61 -3.62 -10.79
N SER A 81 3.44 -3.90 -9.79
CA SER A 81 3.04 -3.75 -8.39
C SER A 81 2.54 -2.33 -8.08
N LEU A 82 3.29 -1.31 -8.47
CA LEU A 82 2.87 0.08 -8.29
C LEU A 82 1.60 0.42 -9.08
N GLN A 83 1.41 -0.17 -10.27
CA GLN A 83 0.16 0.00 -11.04
C GLN A 83 -1.04 -0.59 -10.30
N VAL A 84 -0.91 -1.80 -9.74
CA VAL A 84 -1.94 -2.46 -8.93
C VAL A 84 -2.29 -1.63 -7.71
N LEU A 85 -1.30 -1.17 -6.93
CA LEU A 85 -1.54 -0.34 -5.75
C LEU A 85 -2.23 0.99 -6.12
N ARG A 86 -1.82 1.64 -7.22
CA ARG A 86 -2.46 2.87 -7.69
C ARG A 86 -3.89 2.62 -8.16
N ALA A 87 -4.19 1.47 -8.76
CA ALA A 87 -5.56 1.07 -9.08
C ALA A 87 -6.40 0.88 -7.81
N GLY A 88 -5.85 0.16 -6.82
CA GLY A 88 -6.48 0.01 -5.51
C GLY A 88 -6.78 1.36 -4.86
N MET A 89 -5.81 2.28 -4.86
CA MET A 89 -5.97 3.62 -4.28
C MET A 89 -7.05 4.45 -5.00
N ARG A 90 -7.18 4.33 -6.33
CA ARG A 90 -8.24 5.00 -7.10
C ARG A 90 -9.63 4.47 -6.73
N ASN A 91 -9.77 3.17 -6.52
CA ASN A 91 -11.04 2.55 -6.14
C ASN A 91 -11.35 2.68 -4.63
N ASN A 92 -10.33 2.93 -3.81
CA ASN A 92 -10.42 2.99 -2.35
C ASN A 92 -9.73 4.26 -1.79
N PRO A 93 -10.17 5.47 -2.16
CA PRO A 93 -9.51 6.72 -1.77
C PRO A 93 -9.54 7.01 -0.26
N TRP A 94 -10.28 6.24 0.53
CA TRP A 94 -10.40 6.37 1.98
C TRP A 94 -9.51 5.41 2.78
N ARG A 95 -8.68 4.59 2.12
CA ARG A 95 -7.86 3.57 2.78
C ARG A 95 -6.39 3.97 2.74
N SER A 96 -5.85 4.34 3.89
CA SER A 96 -4.45 4.77 4.04
C SER A 96 -3.43 3.67 3.75
N GLU A 97 -3.82 2.41 3.86
CA GLU A 97 -2.93 1.28 3.66
C GLU A 97 -2.34 1.22 2.24
N LEU A 98 -3.11 1.60 1.22
CA LEU A 98 -2.67 1.62 -0.18
C LEU A 98 -1.56 2.66 -0.45
N PRO A 99 -1.73 3.96 -0.12
CA PRO A 99 -0.64 4.93 -0.24
C PRO A 99 0.53 4.61 0.70
N ILE A 100 0.32 3.96 1.86
CA ILE A 100 1.42 3.47 2.69
C ILE A 100 2.24 2.42 1.94
N GLN A 101 1.60 1.42 1.33
CA GLN A 101 2.34 0.40 0.58
C GLN A 101 3.04 0.97 -0.66
N ILE A 102 2.44 1.94 -1.36
CA ILE A 102 3.12 2.67 -2.44
C ILE A 102 4.40 3.32 -1.89
N GLY A 103 4.31 4.00 -0.74
CA GLY A 103 5.45 4.64 -0.12
C GLY A 103 6.54 3.66 0.28
N VAL A 104 6.18 2.52 0.89
CA VAL A 104 7.11 1.45 1.28
C VAL A 104 7.80 0.86 0.06
N GLN A 105 7.06 0.59 -1.01
CA GLN A 105 7.64 0.03 -2.23
C GLN A 105 8.59 1.03 -2.91
N CYS A 106 8.26 2.33 -2.91
CA CYS A 106 9.15 3.37 -3.41
C CYS A 106 10.42 3.54 -2.55
N LEU A 107 10.34 3.33 -1.22
CA LEU A 107 11.51 3.34 -0.33
C LEU A 107 12.42 2.11 -0.52
N ASN A 108 11.85 0.97 -0.89
CA ASN A 108 12.55 -0.30 -1.06
C ASN A 108 12.72 -0.69 -2.54
N PHE A 109 12.62 0.28 -3.46
CA PHE A 109 12.55 0.02 -4.90
C PHE A 109 13.75 -0.83 -5.36
N ARG A 110 13.49 -2.00 -5.95
CA ARG A 110 14.48 -3.01 -6.36
C ARG A 110 15.29 -3.69 -5.26
N GLN A 111 15.52 -3.01 -4.13
CA GLN A 111 16.26 -3.54 -3.01
C GLN A 111 15.83 -2.85 -1.73
N ARG A 112 15.53 -3.65 -0.70
CA ARG A 112 15.25 -3.15 0.64
C ARG A 112 16.46 -2.37 1.18
N HIS A 113 16.24 -1.09 1.51
CA HIS A 113 17.32 -0.16 1.87
C HIS A 113 18.45 -0.05 0.82
N GLY A 114 18.16 -0.32 -0.45
CA GLY A 114 19.12 -0.19 -1.54
C GLY A 114 19.42 1.26 -1.93
N PRO A 115 20.44 1.49 -2.78
CA PRO A 115 20.79 2.82 -3.25
C PRO A 115 19.75 3.42 -4.20
N VAL A 116 18.94 2.56 -4.85
CA VAL A 116 17.88 2.99 -5.77
C VAL A 116 16.59 3.16 -4.97
N ARG A 117 16.19 4.40 -4.71
CA ARG A 117 14.95 4.73 -4.01
C ARG A 117 14.19 5.80 -4.76
N ARG A 118 12.87 5.69 -4.79
CA ARG A 118 11.97 6.68 -5.39
C ARG A 118 11.48 7.64 -4.29
N LEU A 119 12.43 8.33 -3.64
CA LEU A 119 12.18 9.14 -2.43
C LEU A 119 11.08 10.21 -2.60
N PRO A 120 11.02 10.99 -3.71
CA PRO A 120 9.97 11.99 -3.88
C PRO A 120 8.57 11.39 -3.89
N GLU A 121 8.41 10.23 -4.52
CA GLU A 121 7.14 9.55 -4.66
C GLU A 121 6.75 8.83 -3.38
N ALA A 122 7.74 8.29 -2.65
CA ALA A 122 7.51 7.78 -1.29
C ALA A 122 6.98 8.88 -0.37
N LEU A 123 7.60 10.07 -0.43
CA LEU A 123 7.17 11.23 0.36
C LEU A 123 5.75 11.67 -0.01
N GLU A 124 5.41 11.70 -1.31
CA GLU A 124 4.07 12.01 -1.78
C GLU A 124 3.05 10.98 -1.26
N ALA A 125 3.35 9.69 -1.38
CA ALA A 125 2.47 8.62 -0.95
C ALA A 125 2.22 8.64 0.56
N PHE A 126 3.27 8.78 1.39
CA PHE A 126 3.08 8.93 2.84
C PHE A 126 2.37 10.24 3.21
N THR A 127 2.58 11.32 2.45
CA THR A 127 1.84 12.57 2.67
C THR A 127 0.35 12.40 2.38
N THR A 128 0.00 11.66 1.32
CA THR A 128 -1.39 11.27 1.04
C THR A 128 -1.97 10.42 2.16
N ALA A 129 -1.24 9.39 2.61
CA ALA A 129 -1.67 8.54 3.71
C ALA A 129 -1.97 9.35 4.99
N CYS A 130 -1.07 10.25 5.39
CA CYS A 130 -1.24 11.09 6.59
C CYS A 130 -2.44 12.05 6.55
N ARG A 131 -3.09 12.24 5.40
CA ARG A 131 -4.32 13.05 5.28
C ARG A 131 -5.60 12.24 5.53
N LEU A 132 -5.51 10.92 5.56
CA LEU A 132 -6.65 10.03 5.72
C LEU A 132 -6.92 9.76 7.20
N SER A 133 -8.19 9.62 7.56
CA SER A 133 -8.63 9.45 8.94
C SER A 133 -8.25 8.10 9.55
N ASP A 134 -8.03 7.09 8.72
CA ASP A 134 -7.62 5.74 9.13
C ASP A 134 -6.08 5.59 9.23
N ALA A 135 -5.32 6.67 9.01
CA ALA A 135 -3.87 6.63 8.97
C ALA A 135 -3.25 6.17 10.29
N PRO A 136 -2.54 5.03 10.32
CA PRO A 136 -1.88 4.56 11.53
C PRO A 136 -0.69 5.47 11.87
N GLY A 137 -0.34 5.53 13.16
CA GLY A 137 0.69 6.46 13.64
C GLY A 137 2.07 6.27 12.99
N TYR A 138 2.41 5.05 12.58
CA TYR A 138 3.67 4.78 11.88
C TYR A 138 3.77 5.45 10.50
N ALA A 139 2.66 5.76 9.82
CA ALA A 139 2.68 6.44 8.52
C ALA A 139 3.34 7.83 8.62
N PHE A 140 3.07 8.54 9.72
CA PHE A 140 3.66 9.84 10.02
C PHE A 140 5.17 9.76 10.22
N ARG A 141 5.65 8.67 10.86
CA ARG A 141 7.08 8.39 11.02
C ARG A 141 7.74 8.00 9.71
N LEU A 142 7.09 7.19 8.86
CA LEU A 142 7.61 6.85 7.53
C LEU A 142 7.78 8.09 6.65
N ARG A 143 6.84 9.05 6.71
CA ARG A 143 6.99 10.37 6.07
C ARG A 143 8.24 11.10 6.58
N ALA A 144 8.46 11.12 7.90
CA ALA A 144 9.60 11.79 8.51
C ALA A 144 10.94 11.12 8.15
N ILE A 145 11.00 9.80 8.19
CA ILE A 145 12.17 9.01 7.76
C ILE A 145 12.50 9.29 6.29
N THR A 146 11.47 9.37 5.44
CA THR A 146 11.67 9.71 4.01
C THR A 146 12.27 11.11 3.85
N LEU A 147 11.83 12.10 4.63
CA LEU A 147 12.44 13.44 4.62
C LEU A 147 13.92 13.41 5.05
N VAL A 148 14.27 12.64 6.09
CA VAL A 148 15.68 12.47 6.49
C VAL A 148 16.51 11.81 5.39
N ALA A 149 15.99 10.76 4.74
CA ALA A 149 16.66 10.09 3.63
C ALA A 149 16.87 11.03 2.41
N MET A 150 16.06 12.08 2.28
CA MET A 150 16.23 13.15 1.28
C MET A 150 17.18 14.28 1.74
N GLY A 151 17.82 14.17 2.91
CA GLY A 151 18.64 15.24 3.50
C GLY A 151 17.83 16.37 4.14
N ARG A 152 16.50 16.27 4.18
CA ARG A 152 15.57 17.30 4.68
C ARG A 152 15.26 17.10 6.17
N ARG A 153 16.31 16.95 6.98
CA ARG A 153 16.21 16.60 8.40
C ARG A 153 15.46 17.64 9.25
N ALA A 154 15.68 18.92 9.00
CA ALA A 154 14.97 19.99 9.70
C ALA A 154 13.44 19.91 9.49
N GLU A 155 13.00 19.58 8.27
CA GLU A 155 11.59 19.40 7.96
C GLU A 155 11.01 18.14 8.61
N ALA A 156 11.80 17.06 8.69
CA ALA A 156 11.40 15.83 9.38
C ALA A 156 11.14 16.07 10.87
N ILE A 157 12.02 16.83 11.53
CA ILE A 157 11.90 17.19 12.95
C ILE A 157 10.66 18.08 13.15
N ALA A 158 10.52 19.15 12.37
CA ALA A 158 9.37 20.04 12.46
C ALA A 158 8.03 19.30 12.27
N TRP A 159 8.00 18.34 11.33
CA TRP A 159 6.84 17.49 11.11
C TRP A 159 6.49 16.63 12.32
N LEU A 160 7.44 15.86 12.85
CA LEU A 160 7.17 14.99 14.00
C LEU A 160 6.82 15.78 15.27
N GLU A 161 7.43 16.94 15.46
CA GLU A 161 7.05 17.85 16.55
C GLU A 161 5.61 18.35 16.41
N ALA A 162 5.16 18.66 15.19
CA ALA A 162 3.78 19.05 14.94
C ALA A 162 2.82 17.89 15.21
N VAL A 163 3.16 16.68 14.74
CA VAL A 163 2.35 15.46 14.95
C VAL A 163 2.26 15.08 16.43
N ALA A 164 3.34 15.20 17.19
CA ALA A 164 3.36 14.86 18.61
C ALA A 164 2.50 15.80 19.48
N ARG A 165 2.29 17.04 19.03
CA ARG A 165 1.42 18.04 19.68
C ARG A 165 -0.07 17.80 19.42
N ASP A 166 -0.43 16.94 18.48
CA ASP A 166 -1.83 16.60 18.22
C ASP A 166 -2.45 15.94 19.47
N PRO A 167 -3.50 16.53 20.07
CA PRO A 167 -4.18 15.94 21.22
C PRO A 167 -4.79 14.56 20.93
N ALA A 168 -5.15 14.27 19.67
CA ALA A 168 -5.70 12.99 19.25
C ALA A 168 -4.62 11.89 19.12
N ARG A 169 -3.33 12.26 19.20
CA ARG A 169 -2.23 11.30 19.10
C ARG A 169 -2.24 10.34 20.29
N SER A 170 -2.20 9.04 20.01
CA SER A 170 -2.14 8.01 21.05
C SER A 170 -0.85 8.14 21.88
N PRO A 171 -0.85 7.79 23.19
CA PRO A 171 0.36 7.82 24.00
C PRO A 171 1.49 6.95 23.46
N VAL A 172 1.15 5.79 22.87
CA VAL A 172 2.11 4.87 22.27
C VAL A 172 2.77 5.50 21.05
N ASP A 173 1.99 6.11 20.16
CA ASP A 173 2.53 6.79 18.98
C ASP A 173 3.37 8.00 19.37
N ARG A 174 2.92 8.81 20.34
CA ARG A 174 3.67 9.96 20.84
C ARG A 174 5.05 9.52 21.37
N GLN A 175 5.11 8.46 22.17
CA GLN A 175 6.38 7.91 22.66
C GLN A 175 7.29 7.45 21.52
N GLN A 176 6.73 6.81 20.48
CA GLN A 176 7.50 6.37 19.32
C GLN A 176 8.00 7.55 18.48
N ASP A 177 7.20 8.60 18.36
CA ASP A 177 7.56 9.83 17.65
C ASP A 177 8.68 10.59 18.39
N GLU A 178 8.60 10.68 19.73
CA GLU A 178 9.64 11.28 20.59
C GLU A 178 10.98 10.54 20.49
N ARG A 179 10.97 9.20 20.56
CA ARG A 179 12.18 8.39 20.35
C ARG A 179 12.79 8.64 18.97
N LEU A 180 11.97 8.77 17.93
CA LEU A 180 12.47 9.05 16.59
C LEU A 180 13.04 10.47 16.46
N LEU A 181 12.42 11.46 17.11
CA LEU A 181 12.91 12.83 17.21
C LEU A 181 14.30 12.91 17.86
N GLU A 182 14.52 12.16 18.95
CA GLU A 182 15.83 12.08 19.62
C GLU A 182 16.91 11.58 18.66
N ARG A 183 16.64 10.49 17.94
CA ARG A 183 17.55 9.91 16.93
C ARG A 183 17.83 10.89 15.79
N PHE A 184 16.82 11.65 15.35
CA PHE A 184 16.99 12.67 14.33
C PHE A 184 17.88 13.83 14.81
N ARG A 185 17.72 14.28 16.05
CA ARG A 185 18.55 15.35 16.66
C ARG A 185 19.98 14.89 16.94
N ALA A 186 20.16 13.61 17.27
CA ALA A 186 21.48 13.00 17.46
C ALA A 186 22.27 12.84 16.15
N GLY A 187 21.64 13.03 14.99
CA GLY A 187 22.31 12.97 13.69
C GLY A 187 22.52 11.55 13.16
N GLU A 188 21.79 10.55 13.67
CA GLU A 188 21.89 9.17 13.18
C GLU A 188 21.61 9.07 11.68
N GLU A 189 22.28 8.14 11.00
CA GLU A 189 22.10 7.82 9.57
C GLU A 189 20.94 6.83 9.34
N TRP A 190 20.25 6.96 8.20
CA TRP A 190 19.01 6.23 7.84
C TRP A 190 18.88 5.94 6.35
#